data_AF-A0A946HR01-F1
#
_entry.id   AF-A0A946HR01-F1
#
_cell.length_a   1.000
_cell.length_b   1.000
_cell.length_c   1.000
_cell.angle_alpha   90.00
_cell.angle_beta   90.00
_cell.angle_gamma   90.00
#
_symmetry.space_group_name_H-M   'P 1'
#
loop_
_entity.id
_entity.type
_entity.pdbx_description
1 polymer ?
#
loop_
_entity_poly.entity_id
_entity_poly.type
_entity_poly.pdbx_seq_one_letter_code
_entity_poly.pdbx_strand_id
1 'polypeptide(L)'
;MKASSFTCSFLQALAVVSAFLFSSTGFAQPATFKEGILQIPQTAALMKGEAQYYNDIQLALDTNGNFTVREAEPSPLVFVDSVTVIMTKSLPPQVSIVVRGNKSVPCVELQNPAIFRDGFSFTVSLAETKMGPAETCIAIIEPFETHIRLDTVGLESGLYTVNVNGKEEGFSL
;
A
#
# COMPACT_ATOMS: atom_id res chain seq x y z
N MET A 1 -50.32 56.17 -2.13
CA MET A 1 -49.91 55.61 -0.82
C MET A 1 -48.77 54.62 -1.06
N LYS A 2 -47.88 54.52 -0.07
CA LYS A 2 -46.54 53.91 -0.04
C LYS A 2 -46.43 52.43 -0.51
N ALA A 3 -45.17 52.12 -0.86
CA ALA A 3 -44.46 50.82 -0.79
C ALA A 3 -44.76 49.82 -1.93
N SER A 4 -43.81 49.06 -2.49
CA SER A 4 -42.37 48.91 -2.28
C SER A 4 -41.82 48.00 -3.38
N SER A 5 -40.60 48.29 -3.81
CA SER A 5 -39.75 47.50 -4.71
C SER A 5 -39.56 46.05 -4.25
N PHE A 6 -39.56 45.07 -5.17
CA PHE A 6 -38.71 43.87 -5.10
C PHE A 6 -38.72 43.13 -6.44
N THR A 7 -37.61 42.45 -6.75
CA THR A 7 -37.33 41.55 -7.89
C THR A 7 -36.66 42.17 -9.11
N CYS A 8 -35.33 42.29 -9.00
CA CYS A 8 -34.42 42.24 -10.13
C CYS A 8 -33.43 41.09 -9.86
N SER A 9 -33.03 40.39 -10.92
CA SER A 9 -31.91 39.44 -10.98
C SER A 9 -32.10 38.06 -10.37
N PHE A 10 -32.86 37.20 -11.05
CA PHE A 10 -32.65 35.75 -11.01
C PHE A 10 -32.99 35.17 -12.38
N LEU A 11 -32.06 35.17 -13.34
CA LEU A 11 -32.05 34.17 -14.43
C LEU A 11 -30.75 34.18 -15.28
N GLN A 12 -29.58 34.40 -14.68
CA GLN A 12 -28.30 34.16 -15.38
C GLN A 12 -27.25 33.67 -14.38
N ALA A 13 -27.24 32.35 -14.15
CA ALA A 13 -26.10 31.66 -13.54
C ALA A 13 -26.10 30.20 -13.99
N LEU A 14 -26.02 30.00 -15.31
CA LEU A 14 -25.68 28.72 -15.91
C LEU A 14 -24.16 28.70 -16.09
N ALA A 15 -23.41 28.41 -15.01
CA ALA A 15 -21.96 28.24 -15.11
C ALA A 15 -21.43 27.34 -13.98
N VAL A 16 -20.65 26.35 -14.40
CA VAL A 16 -19.70 25.54 -13.62
C VAL A 16 -20.31 24.41 -12.77
N VAL A 17 -20.72 23.34 -13.46
CA VAL A 17 -20.69 22.00 -12.86
C VAL A 17 -19.22 21.67 -12.61
N SER A 18 -18.83 21.84 -11.35
CA SER A 18 -17.49 21.59 -10.85
C SER A 18 -17.10 20.14 -11.09
N ALA A 19 -16.12 19.91 -11.96
CA ALA A 19 -15.39 18.66 -12.05
C ALA A 19 -14.60 18.47 -10.74
N PHE A 20 -15.24 17.91 -9.72
CA PHE A 20 -14.52 17.29 -8.62
C PHE A 20 -13.84 16.04 -9.17
N LEU A 21 -12.63 16.23 -9.68
CA LEU A 21 -11.66 15.15 -9.79
C LEU A 21 -11.42 14.67 -8.37
N PHE A 22 -12.09 13.58 -7.97
CA PHE A 22 -11.73 12.80 -6.80
C PHE A 22 -10.36 12.17 -7.09
N SER A 23 -9.30 12.94 -6.92
CA SER A 23 -7.98 12.36 -6.69
C SER A 23 -8.03 11.68 -5.33
N SER A 24 -8.23 10.36 -5.33
CA SER A 24 -8.06 9.50 -4.17
C SER A 24 -6.57 9.43 -3.79
N THR A 25 -6.02 10.52 -3.28
CA THR A 25 -4.78 10.44 -2.51
C THR A 25 -5.15 9.77 -1.19
N GLY A 26 -5.07 8.43 -1.15
CA GLY A 26 -5.20 7.68 0.09
C GLY A 26 -4.10 8.13 1.05
N PHE A 27 -4.44 8.98 2.01
CA PHE A 27 -3.54 9.27 3.12
C PHE A 27 -3.43 7.99 3.93
N ALA A 28 -2.23 7.41 4.02
CA ALA A 28 -1.96 6.30 4.92
C ALA A 28 -2.36 6.73 6.34
N GLN A 29 -3.32 6.03 6.94
CA GLN A 29 -3.72 6.32 8.32
C GLN A 29 -2.52 6.03 9.24
N PRO A 30 -2.15 6.97 10.12
CA PRO A 30 -1.01 6.76 11.01
C PRO A 30 -1.33 5.67 12.03
N ALA A 31 -0.30 4.98 12.52
CA ALA A 31 -0.42 4.14 13.70
C ALA A 31 -0.86 5.01 14.90
N THR A 32 -1.76 4.48 15.74
CA THR A 32 -2.29 5.20 16.90
C THR A 32 -2.06 4.40 18.18
N PHE A 33 -1.66 5.09 19.25
CA PHE A 33 -1.55 4.48 20.57
C PHE A 33 -2.58 5.13 21.50
N LYS A 34 -3.56 4.33 21.94
CA LYS A 34 -4.65 4.81 22.80
C LYS A 34 -5.05 3.72 23.78
N GLU A 35 -5.25 4.09 25.04
CA GLU A 35 -5.74 3.18 26.09
C GLU A 35 -4.90 1.88 26.22
N GLY A 36 -3.58 1.98 26.01
CA GLY A 36 -2.67 0.84 26.09
C GLY A 36 -2.64 -0.05 24.83
N ILE A 37 -3.37 0.31 23.78
CA ILE A 37 -3.38 -0.41 22.50
C ILE A 37 -2.65 0.41 21.43
N LEU A 38 -1.65 -0.19 20.79
CA LEU A 38 -1.06 0.29 19.56
C LEU A 38 -1.79 -0.36 18.37
N GLN A 39 -2.56 0.45 17.64
CA GLN A 39 -3.23 0.08 16.39
C GLN A 39 -2.32 0.43 15.22
N ILE A 40 -2.00 -0.54 14.37
CA ILE A 40 -1.29 -0.30 13.11
C ILE A 40 -2.20 -0.79 11.97
N PRO A 41 -2.67 0.13 11.08
CA PRO A 41 -3.64 -0.23 10.04
C PRO A 41 -3.14 -1.29 9.06
N GLN A 42 -1.87 -1.23 8.68
CA GLN A 42 -1.23 -2.15 7.74
C GLN A 42 0.20 -2.44 8.20
N THR A 43 0.60 -3.70 8.20
CA THR A 43 1.97 -4.11 8.51
C THR A 43 2.33 -5.41 7.78
N ALA A 44 3.61 -5.67 7.63
CA ALA A 44 4.10 -7.01 7.34
C ALA A 44 5.05 -7.48 8.45
N ALA A 45 5.22 -8.78 8.59
CA ALA A 45 6.21 -9.38 9.47
C ALA A 45 6.99 -10.46 8.73
N LEU A 46 8.30 -10.54 9.00
CA LEU A 46 9.11 -11.69 8.60
C LEU A 46 9.05 -12.74 9.70
N MET A 47 8.41 -13.88 9.42
CA MET A 47 8.33 -15.00 10.33
C MET A 47 8.96 -16.23 9.68
N LYS A 48 10.03 -16.77 10.30
CA LYS A 48 10.78 -17.93 9.78
C LYS A 48 11.30 -17.75 8.33
N GLY A 49 11.62 -16.52 7.95
CA GLY A 49 12.11 -16.19 6.60
C GLY A 49 11.01 -15.95 5.57
N GLU A 50 9.74 -16.07 5.95
CA GLU A 50 8.60 -15.77 5.07
C GLU A 50 7.94 -14.45 5.48
N ALA A 51 7.67 -13.60 4.50
CA ALA A 51 6.96 -12.36 4.74
C ALA A 51 5.45 -12.62 4.79
N GLN A 52 4.81 -12.24 5.88
CA GLN A 52 3.36 -12.26 6.05
C GLN A 52 2.84 -10.83 6.15
N TYR A 53 1.64 -10.59 5.63
CA TYR A 53 1.00 -9.27 5.65
C TYR A 53 -0.21 -9.30 6.59
N TYR A 54 -0.44 -8.23 7.31
CA TYR A 54 -1.55 -8.10 8.25
C TYR A 54 -2.20 -6.72 8.17
N ASN A 55 -3.52 -6.71 8.33
CA ASN A 55 -4.30 -5.51 8.59
C ASN A 55 -4.66 -5.43 10.07
N ASP A 56 -4.92 -4.22 10.54
CA ASP A 56 -5.52 -3.94 11.84
C ASP A 56 -4.87 -4.67 13.03
N ILE A 57 -3.53 -4.72 13.03
CA ILE A 57 -2.80 -5.32 14.15
C ILE A 57 -2.98 -4.45 15.39
N GLN A 58 -3.37 -5.10 16.48
CA GLN A 58 -3.46 -4.52 17.81
C GLN A 58 -2.39 -5.12 18.68
N LEU A 59 -1.50 -4.26 19.18
CA LEU A 59 -0.54 -4.64 20.21
C LEU A 59 -0.99 -4.06 21.56
N ALA A 60 -1.15 -4.91 22.56
CA ALA A 60 -1.47 -4.50 23.92
C ALA A 60 -0.20 -4.31 24.75
N LEU A 61 -0.08 -3.15 25.38
CA LEU A 61 0.98 -2.86 26.33
C LEU A 61 0.69 -3.55 27.67
N ASP A 62 1.61 -4.40 28.13
CA ASP A 62 1.54 -5.06 29.42
C ASP A 62 2.06 -4.17 30.56
N THR A 63 1.94 -4.65 31.81
CA THR A 63 2.42 -3.93 33.01
C THR A 63 3.93 -3.79 33.08
N ASN A 64 4.67 -4.59 32.29
CA ASN A 64 6.13 -4.58 32.24
C ASN A 64 6.66 -3.68 31.11
N GLY A 65 5.76 -3.05 30.33
CA GLY A 65 6.10 -2.20 29.20
C GLY A 65 6.34 -2.95 27.89
N ASN A 66 6.01 -4.24 27.80
CA ASN A 66 6.09 -5.01 26.57
C ASN A 66 4.81 -4.91 25.75
N PHE A 67 4.95 -4.96 24.43
CA PHE A 67 3.82 -5.12 23.53
C PHE A 67 3.59 -6.62 23.24
N THR A 68 2.35 -7.05 23.40
CA THR A 68 1.89 -8.40 23.03
C THR A 68 0.85 -8.30 21.92
N VAL A 69 0.89 -9.23 20.96
CA VAL A 69 -0.11 -9.26 19.88
C VAL A 69 -1.45 -9.66 20.48
N ARG A 70 -2.44 -8.77 20.37
CA ARG A 70 -3.82 -9.01 20.80
C ARG A 70 -4.67 -9.48 19.63
N GLU A 71 -4.50 -8.85 18.48
CA GLU A 71 -5.22 -9.14 17.24
C GLU A 71 -4.29 -8.86 16.06
N ALA A 72 -4.40 -9.66 15.01
CA ALA A 72 -3.70 -9.45 13.75
C ALA A 72 -4.52 -10.13 12.66
N GLU A 73 -5.03 -9.36 11.70
CA GLU A 73 -5.84 -9.92 10.63
C GLU A 73 -4.94 -10.26 9.42
N PRO A 74 -4.71 -11.53 9.06
CA PRO A 74 -3.79 -11.87 7.98
C PRO A 74 -4.36 -11.40 6.64
N SER A 75 -3.56 -10.75 5.80
CA SER A 75 -3.97 -10.37 4.44
C SER A 75 -3.38 -11.31 3.40
N PRO A 76 -4.15 -11.72 2.37
CA PRO A 76 -3.61 -12.58 1.32
C PRO A 76 -2.55 -11.83 0.51
N LEU A 77 -1.45 -12.53 0.22
CA LEU A 77 -0.43 -12.05 -0.71
C LEU A 77 -0.95 -12.18 -2.14
N VAL A 78 -0.62 -11.20 -2.98
CA VAL A 78 -0.93 -11.29 -4.41
C VAL A 78 0.00 -12.26 -5.12
N PHE A 79 -0.50 -12.89 -6.18
CA PHE A 79 0.33 -13.73 -7.03
C PHE A 79 1.23 -12.86 -7.92
N VAL A 80 2.52 -13.17 -7.96
CA VAL A 80 3.53 -12.43 -8.73
C VAL A 80 4.05 -13.30 -9.88
N ASP A 81 3.85 -12.83 -11.11
CA ASP A 81 4.34 -13.47 -12.33
C ASP A 81 5.81 -13.13 -12.59
N SER A 82 6.14 -11.84 -12.48
CA SER A 82 7.48 -11.33 -12.81
C SER A 82 7.85 -10.10 -12.00
N VAL A 83 9.15 -9.98 -11.77
CA VAL A 83 9.80 -8.82 -11.16
C VAL A 83 10.86 -8.36 -12.14
N THR A 84 10.94 -7.07 -12.40
CA THR A 84 11.97 -6.49 -13.28
C THR A 84 12.57 -5.28 -12.60
N VAL A 85 13.90 -5.23 -12.51
CA VAL A 85 14.60 -4.09 -11.91
C VAL A 85 14.83 -3.00 -12.95
N ILE A 86 14.54 -1.76 -12.59
CA ILE A 86 14.81 -0.55 -13.37
C ILE A 86 15.73 0.35 -12.56
N MET A 87 16.85 0.75 -13.17
CA MET A 87 17.85 1.61 -12.54
C MET A 87 18.07 2.88 -13.36
N THR A 88 18.16 4.03 -12.70
CA THR A 88 18.55 5.28 -13.36
C THR A 88 20.05 5.34 -13.55
N LYS A 89 20.47 5.99 -14.65
CA LYS A 89 21.89 6.31 -14.92
C LYS A 89 22.34 7.57 -14.16
N SER A 90 21.91 7.75 -12.92
CA SER A 90 22.25 8.89 -12.06
C SER A 90 23.25 8.48 -10.96
N LEU A 91 23.82 9.47 -10.27
CA LEU A 91 24.70 9.27 -9.11
C LEU A 91 24.08 9.99 -7.89
N PRO A 92 23.54 9.26 -6.89
CA PRO A 92 23.43 7.80 -6.82
C PRO A 92 22.37 7.23 -7.78
N PRO A 93 22.48 5.95 -8.18
CA PRO A 93 21.46 5.28 -8.98
C PRO A 93 20.18 5.10 -8.14
N GLN A 94 19.04 5.39 -8.75
CA GLN A 94 17.73 5.12 -8.17
C GLN A 94 17.27 3.75 -8.65
N VAL A 95 16.88 2.89 -7.71
CA VAL A 95 16.43 1.53 -8.02
C VAL A 95 14.93 1.43 -7.77
N SER A 96 14.21 0.96 -8.78
CA SER A 96 12.81 0.59 -8.67
C SER A 96 12.61 -0.79 -9.27
N ILE A 97 11.59 -1.50 -8.82
CA ILE A 97 11.13 -2.75 -9.43
C ILE A 97 9.76 -2.53 -10.07
N VAL A 98 9.55 -3.19 -11.20
CA VAL A 98 8.23 -3.37 -11.81
C VAL A 98 7.78 -4.78 -11.46
N VAL A 99 6.65 -4.87 -10.77
CA VAL A 99 6.05 -6.13 -10.35
C VAL A 99 4.78 -6.33 -11.18
N ARG A 100 4.70 -7.47 -11.86
CA ARG A 100 3.49 -7.90 -12.58
C ARG A 100 2.96 -9.18 -11.98
N GLY A 101 1.65 -9.29 -11.92
CA GLY A 101 0.99 -10.42 -11.28
C GLY A 101 -0.52 -10.39 -11.46
N ASN A 102 -1.24 -11.10 -10.60
CA ASN A 102 -2.69 -11.17 -10.64
C ASN A 102 -3.27 -10.99 -9.23
N LYS A 103 -4.28 -10.13 -9.12
CA LYS A 103 -5.20 -10.07 -7.99
C LYS A 103 -6.21 -11.22 -8.09
N SER A 104 -6.71 -11.67 -6.95
CA SER A 104 -7.68 -12.78 -6.91
C SER A 104 -8.99 -12.45 -7.63
N VAL A 105 -9.45 -11.21 -7.50
CA VAL A 105 -10.65 -10.66 -8.17
C VAL A 105 -10.46 -9.17 -8.47
N PRO A 106 -11.28 -8.56 -9.35
CA PRO A 106 -11.11 -7.15 -9.69
C PRO A 106 -11.49 -6.18 -8.56
N CYS A 107 -12.29 -6.63 -7.59
CA CYS A 107 -12.83 -5.78 -6.54
C CYS A 107 -11.91 -5.62 -5.33
N VAL A 108 -10.80 -6.36 -5.26
CA VAL A 108 -9.77 -6.14 -4.25
C VAL A 108 -8.71 -5.19 -4.80
N GLU A 109 -8.01 -4.49 -3.92
CA GLU A 109 -6.98 -3.52 -4.29
C GLU A 109 -5.61 -3.97 -3.81
N LEU A 110 -4.56 -3.54 -4.49
CA LEU A 110 -3.19 -3.75 -3.99
C LEU A 110 -2.98 -2.92 -2.72
N GLN A 111 -2.40 -3.54 -1.71
CA GLN A 111 -1.96 -2.85 -0.51
C GLN A 111 -0.57 -2.24 -0.71
N ASN A 112 -0.20 -1.36 0.21
CA ASN A 112 1.13 -0.78 0.22
C ASN A 112 2.19 -1.89 0.34
N PRO A 113 3.27 -1.86 -0.44
CA PRO A 113 4.32 -2.84 -0.32
C PRO A 113 5.08 -2.64 0.99
N ALA A 114 5.32 -3.74 1.72
CA ALA A 114 6.23 -3.73 2.85
C ALA A 114 7.60 -4.28 2.42
N ILE A 115 8.66 -3.54 2.72
CA ILE A 115 10.01 -3.85 2.27
C ILE A 115 10.89 -4.14 3.48
N PHE A 116 11.49 -5.31 3.51
CA PHE A 116 12.51 -5.71 4.46
C PHE A 116 13.85 -5.76 3.75
N ARG A 117 14.93 -5.39 4.45
CA ARG A 117 16.28 -5.50 3.95
C ARG A 117 17.15 -6.23 4.96
N ASP A 118 17.86 -7.25 4.49
CA ASP A 118 18.89 -7.94 5.26
C ASP A 118 20.13 -8.12 4.37
N GLY A 119 21.21 -7.41 4.70
CA GLY A 119 22.43 -7.36 3.90
C GLY A 119 22.16 -6.97 2.43
N PHE A 120 22.45 -7.92 1.53
CA PHE A 120 22.28 -7.82 0.07
C PHE A 120 20.91 -8.33 -0.43
N SER A 121 19.97 -8.62 0.47
CA SER A 121 18.63 -9.13 0.12
C SER A 121 17.55 -8.10 0.47
N PHE A 122 16.65 -7.89 -0.49
CA PHE A 122 15.38 -7.20 -0.28
C PHE A 122 14.25 -8.23 -0.32
N THR A 123 13.43 -8.27 0.73
CA THR A 123 12.18 -9.04 0.73
C THR A 123 11.01 -8.07 0.69
N VAL A 124 10.18 -8.19 -0.33
CA VAL A 124 9.00 -7.35 -0.54
C VAL A 124 7.76 -8.20 -0.35
N SER A 125 6.90 -7.78 0.58
CA SER A 125 5.57 -8.35 0.78
C SER A 125 4.55 -7.45 0.12
N LEU A 126 3.81 -8.00 -0.84
CA LEU A 126 2.72 -7.31 -1.54
C LEU A 126 1.42 -8.08 -1.30
N ALA A 127 0.46 -7.43 -0.65
CA ALA A 127 -0.85 -8.01 -0.37
C ALA A 127 -1.95 -7.35 -1.20
N GLU A 128 -3.11 -7.99 -1.23
CA GLU A 128 -4.35 -7.37 -1.67
C GLU A 128 -5.30 -7.16 -0.48
N THR A 129 -6.26 -6.26 -0.64
CA THR A 129 -7.34 -6.08 0.35
C THR A 129 -8.23 -7.32 0.39
N LYS A 130 -9.04 -7.42 1.44
CA LYS A 130 -10.09 -8.43 1.52
C LYS A 130 -11.43 -7.82 1.22
N MET A 131 -12.28 -8.62 0.58
CA MET A 131 -13.68 -8.26 0.43
C MET A 131 -14.42 -8.39 1.76
N GLY A 132 -15.33 -7.46 2.01
CA GLY A 132 -16.27 -7.55 3.12
C GLY A 132 -17.22 -8.74 2.99
N PRO A 133 -17.83 -9.23 4.08
CA PRO A 133 -18.69 -10.42 4.08
C PRO A 133 -19.95 -10.28 3.21
N ALA A 134 -20.37 -9.05 2.89
CA ALA A 134 -21.54 -8.75 2.06
C ALA A 134 -21.17 -8.22 0.66
N GLU A 135 -19.87 -8.14 0.34
CA GLU A 135 -19.42 -7.71 -0.98
C GLU A 135 -19.48 -8.87 -1.97
N THR A 136 -19.89 -8.56 -3.20
CA THR A 136 -19.93 -9.54 -4.29
C THR A 136 -19.06 -9.03 -5.43
N CYS A 137 -18.30 -9.95 -6.04
CA CYS A 137 -17.42 -9.64 -7.16
C CYS A 137 -17.53 -10.72 -8.22
N ILE A 138 -17.19 -10.37 -9.46
CA ILE A 138 -17.00 -11.36 -10.52
C ILE A 138 -15.78 -12.24 -10.20
N ALA A 139 -15.92 -13.55 -10.36
CA ALA A 139 -14.88 -14.53 -10.07
C ALA A 139 -13.91 -14.67 -11.26
N ILE A 140 -13.11 -13.64 -11.51
CA ILE A 140 -12.04 -13.64 -12.53
C ILE A 140 -10.78 -13.02 -11.95
N ILE A 141 -9.62 -13.58 -12.28
CA ILE A 141 -8.34 -12.97 -11.92
C ILE A 141 -8.16 -11.64 -12.65
N GLU A 142 -7.59 -10.64 -11.98
CA GLU A 142 -7.27 -9.34 -12.58
C GLU A 142 -5.76 -9.13 -12.61
N PRO A 143 -5.14 -8.99 -13.81
CA PRO A 143 -3.73 -8.66 -13.92
C PRO A 143 -3.42 -7.27 -13.35
N PHE A 144 -2.26 -7.13 -12.71
CA PHE A 144 -1.75 -5.84 -12.24
C PHE A 144 -0.31 -5.59 -12.68
N GLU A 145 0.06 -4.30 -12.71
CA GLU A 145 1.44 -3.84 -12.81
C GLU A 145 1.64 -2.71 -11.79
N THR A 146 2.68 -2.81 -10.95
CA THR A 146 3.02 -1.79 -9.96
C THR A 146 4.51 -1.50 -9.91
N HIS A 147 4.85 -0.26 -9.57
CA HIS A 147 6.23 0.21 -9.43
C HIS A 147 6.55 0.42 -7.95
N ILE A 148 7.58 -0.29 -7.47
CA ILE A 148 8.02 -0.20 -6.07
C ILE A 148 9.43 0.33 -6.04
N ARG A 149 9.67 1.40 -5.27
CA ARG A 149 11.01 1.97 -5.11
C ARG A 149 11.76 1.22 -4.02
N LEU A 150 13.02 0.87 -4.28
CA LEU A 150 13.93 0.33 -3.29
C LEU A 150 14.82 1.46 -2.77
N ASP A 151 14.94 1.58 -1.45
CA ASP A 151 15.88 2.53 -0.87
C ASP A 151 17.30 1.95 -0.90
N THR A 152 18.13 2.54 -1.76
CA THR A 152 19.52 2.13 -1.98
C THR A 152 20.53 3.17 -1.50
N VAL A 153 20.09 4.20 -0.78
CA VAL A 153 20.97 5.25 -0.29
C VAL A 153 21.94 4.67 0.75
N GLY A 154 23.25 4.86 0.51
CA GLY A 154 24.31 4.42 1.43
C GLY A 154 24.60 2.92 1.40
N LEU A 155 24.07 2.18 0.42
CA LEU A 155 24.38 0.77 0.24
C LEU A 155 25.75 0.56 -0.43
N GLU A 156 26.40 -0.55 -0.09
CA GLU A 156 27.68 -0.97 -0.68
C GLU A 156 27.48 -1.46 -2.12
N SER A 157 28.51 -1.34 -2.96
CA SER A 157 28.49 -1.97 -4.28
C SER A 157 28.49 -3.49 -4.15
N GLY A 158 27.68 -4.17 -4.96
CA GLY A 158 27.54 -5.61 -4.89
C GLY A 158 26.33 -6.14 -5.66
N LEU A 159 26.19 -7.46 -5.65
CA LEU A 159 25.04 -8.16 -6.23
C LEU A 159 23.94 -8.27 -5.18
N TYR A 160 22.81 -7.62 -5.46
CA TYR A 160 21.61 -7.66 -4.64
C TYR A 160 20.57 -8.60 -5.25
N THR A 161 19.77 -9.20 -4.37
CA THR A 161 18.59 -9.97 -4.75
C THR A 161 17.35 -9.28 -4.20
N VAL A 162 16.30 -9.20 -5.00
CA VAL A 162 14.97 -8.80 -4.56
C VAL A 162 14.02 -9.99 -4.70
N ASN A 163 13.33 -10.34 -3.62
CA ASN A 163 12.31 -11.37 -3.56
C ASN A 163 10.95 -10.71 -3.30
N VAL A 164 10.02 -10.80 -4.26
CA VAL A 164 8.65 -10.30 -4.12
C VAL A 164 7.70 -11.50 -4.06
N ASN A 165 7.11 -11.76 -2.90
CA ASN A 165 6.21 -12.90 -2.67
C ASN A 165 6.72 -14.24 -3.25
N GLY A 166 8.03 -14.51 -3.14
CA GLY A 166 8.67 -15.72 -3.65
C GLY A 166 9.27 -15.61 -5.05
N LYS A 167 9.02 -14.52 -5.79
CA LYS A 167 9.62 -14.28 -7.11
C LYS A 167 10.89 -13.44 -6.98
N GLU A 168 12.02 -13.99 -7.44
CA GLU A 168 13.34 -13.38 -7.28
C GLU A 168 13.85 -12.74 -8.58
N GLU A 169 14.60 -11.64 -8.42
CA GLU A 169 15.36 -10.97 -9.47
C GLU A 169 16.67 -10.39 -8.89
N GLY A 170 17.74 -10.36 -9.69
CA GLY A 170 19.05 -9.87 -9.27
C GLY A 170 19.39 -8.50 -9.87
N PHE A 171 20.16 -7.68 -9.16
CA PHE A 171 20.71 -6.43 -9.70
C PHE A 171 22.04 -6.05 -9.05
N SER A 172 22.86 -5.25 -9.75
CA SER A 172 24.14 -4.76 -9.24
C SER A 172 24.06 -3.28 -8.93
N LEU A 173 24.54 -2.90 -7.74
CA LEU A 173 24.84 -1.50 -7.37
C LEU A 173 26.31 -1.17 -7.63
#